data_AF-A0A382U0S9-F1
#
_entry.id   AF-A0A382U0S9-F1
#
_cell.length_a   1.000
_cell.length_b   1.000
_cell.length_c   1.000
_cell.angle_alpha   90.00
_cell.angle_beta   90.00
_cell.angle_gamma   90.00
#
_symmetry.space_group_name_H-M   'P 1'
#
loop_
_entity.id
_entity.type
_entity.pdbx_description
1 polymer ?
#
loop_
_entity_poly.entity_id
_entity_poly.type
_entity_poly.pdbx_seq_one_letter_code
_entity_poly.pdbx_strand_id
1 'polypeptide(L)' 'VRITILQGAFLPVPPLRGGAIEKVWFRLGKAFVREGHEVTHVSRLCDG' A
#
# COMPACT_ATOMS: atom_id res chain seq x y z
N VAL A 1 13.40 -6.20 8.17
CA VAL A 1 12.38 -5.72 9.13
C VAL A 1 11.01 -6.02 8.57
N ARG A 2 10.00 -6.25 9.42
CA ARG A 2 8.60 -6.41 8.99
C ARG A 2 7.86 -5.09 9.14
N ILE A 3 7.28 -4.59 8.04
CA ILE A 3 6.59 -3.30 7.97
C ILE A 3 5.16 -3.54 7.52
N THR A 4 4.19 -3.06 8.30
CA THR A 4 2.77 -3.09 7.94
C THR A 4 2.30 -1.68 7.61
N ILE A 5 1.81 -1.48 6.38
CA ILE A 5 1.22 -0.22 5.92
C ILE A 5 -0.30 -0.37 5.90
N LEU A 6 -0.97 0.22 6.88
CA LEU A 6 -2.43 0.34 6.89
C LEU A 6 -2.85 1.54 6.05
N GLN A 7 -3.60 1.28 4.98
CA GLN A 7 -4.03 2.29 4.03
C GLN A 7 -5.45 1.97 3.60
N GLY A 8 -6.46 2.71 4.06
CA GLY A 8 -7.84 2.31 3.80
C GLY A 8 -8.94 3.29 4.20
N ALA A 9 -8.61 4.53 4.54
CA ALA A 9 -9.65 5.52 4.89
C ALA A 9 -10.64 5.73 3.73
N PHE A 10 -10.22 5.56 2.47
CA PHE A 10 -11.09 5.81 1.32
C PHE A 10 -11.01 4.75 0.22
N LEU A 11 -9.79 4.39 -0.24
CA LEU A 11 -9.60 3.67 -1.50
C LEU A 11 -8.66 2.45 -1.36
N PRO A 12 -8.81 1.45 -2.23
CA PRO A 12 -8.18 0.13 -2.10
C PRO A 12 -6.72 0.08 -2.59
N VAL A 13 -6.04 -1.03 -2.27
CA VAL A 13 -4.69 -1.39 -2.77
C VAL A 13 -4.80 -2.69 -3.60
N PRO A 14 -4.19 -2.81 -4.81
CA PRO A 14 -3.37 -1.81 -5.51
C PRO A 14 -4.14 -0.52 -5.83
N PRO A 15 -3.47 0.65 -5.96
CA PRO A 15 -4.11 1.96 -6.06
C PRO A 15 -4.75 2.23 -7.43
N LEU A 16 -5.58 1.31 -7.91
CA LEU A 16 -6.29 1.37 -9.20
C LEU A 16 -7.41 2.39 -9.17
N ARG A 17 -8.18 2.41 -8.08
CA ARG A 17 -9.23 3.40 -7.81
C ARG A 17 -8.76 4.54 -6.92
N GLY A 18 -7.48 4.51 -6.50
CA GLY A 18 -6.82 5.44 -5.59
C GLY A 18 -6.29 6.72 -6.24
N GLY A 19 -6.11 7.76 -5.44
CA GLY A 19 -5.49 9.03 -5.81
C GLY A 19 -3.97 9.07 -5.56
N ALA A 20 -3.45 10.28 -5.37
CA ALA A 20 -2.02 10.50 -5.16
C ALA A 20 -1.50 9.83 -3.88
N ILE A 21 -2.29 9.84 -2.81
CA ILE A 21 -1.92 9.28 -1.51
C ILE A 21 -1.72 7.78 -1.62
N GLU A 22 -2.66 7.06 -2.22
CA GLU A 22 -2.57 5.61 -2.35
C GLU A 22 -1.38 5.18 -3.21
N LYS A 23 -1.06 5.97 -4.25
CA LYS A 23 0.11 5.75 -5.11
C LYS A 23 1.43 6.01 -4.38
N VAL A 24 1.50 7.00 -3.51
CA VAL A 24 2.71 7.31 -2.73
C VAL A 24 3.00 6.18 -1.76
N TRP A 25 2.01 5.76 -0.97
CA TRP A 25 2.19 4.67 -0.01
C TRP A 25 2.53 3.34 -0.68
N PHE A 26 1.88 3.02 -1.81
CA PHE A 26 2.23 1.82 -2.58
C PHE A 26 3.66 1.88 -3.16
N ARG A 27 4.11 3.05 -3.63
CA ARG A 27 5.51 3.23 -4.08
C ARG A 27 6.51 3.14 -2.93
N LEU A 28 6.17 3.66 -1.76
CA LEU A 28 7.00 3.57 -0.56
C LEU A 28 7.17 2.11 -0.11
N GLY A 29 6.08 1.33 -0.10
CA GLY A 29 6.15 -0.10 0.19
C GLY A 29 7.10 -0.84 -0.76
N LYS A 30 7.05 -0.52 -2.06
CA LYS A 30 8.00 -1.08 -3.04
C LYS A 30 9.44 -0.67 -2.78
N ALA A 31 9.68 0.56 -2.31
CA ALA A 31 11.03 1.00 -1.94
C ALA A 31 11.56 0.20 -0.75
N PHE A 32 10.76 -0.02 0.28
CA PHE A 32 11.14 -0.86 1.42
C PHE A 32 11.43 -2.32 1.04
N VAL A 33 10.66 -2.89 0.12
CA VAL A 33 10.96 -4.24 -0.41
C VAL A 33 12.31 -4.28 -1.12
N ARG A 34 12.68 -3.24 -1.88
CA ARG A 34 14.01 -3.15 -2.54
C ARG A 34 15.16 -3.09 -1.55
N GLU A 35 14.94 -2.52 -0.36
CA GLU A 35 15.88 -2.51 0.76
C GLU A 35 15.87 -3.81 1.59
N GLY A 36 15.18 -4.86 1.13
CA GLY A 36 15.14 -6.17 1.78
C GLY A 36 14.18 -6.26 2.98
N HIS A 37 13.19 -5.37 3.07
CA HIS A 37 12.14 -5.46 4.09
C HIS A 37 10.95 -6.31 3.63
N GLU A 38 10.31 -7.00 4.57
CA GLU A 38 9.03 -7.67 4.34
C GLU A 38 7.91 -6.65 4.57
N VAL A 39 7.13 -6.34 3.53
CA VAL A 39 6.11 -5.30 3.58
C VAL A 39 4.73 -5.89 3.32
N THR A 40 3.79 -5.64 4.23
CA THR A 40 2.38 -6.00 4.07
C THR A 40 1.53 -4.74 3.96
N HIS A 41 0.73 -4.64 2.91
CA HIS A 41 -0.30 -3.59 2.80
C HIS A 41 -1.65 -4.14 3.24
N VAL A 42 -2.33 -3.42 4.14
CA VAL A 42 -3.71 -3.71 4.56
C VAL A 42 -4.61 -2.59 4.07
N SER A 43 -5.63 -2.94 3.31
CA SER A 43 -6.59 -2.00 2.72
C SER A 43 -7.97 -2.62 2.60
N ARG A 44 -8.97 -1.79 2.29
CA ARG A 44 -10.30 -2.27 1.87
C ARG A 44 -10.20 -2.98 0.50
N LEU A 45 -11.12 -3.89 0.22
CA LEU A 45 -11.23 -4.55 -1.09
C LEU A 45 -11.46 -3.52 -2.21
N CYS A 46 -10.83 -3.75 -3.36
CA CYS A 46 -10.98 -2.88 -4.55
C CYS A 46 -12.41 -2.85 -5.07
N ASP A 47 -12.95 -4.04 -5.28
CA ASP A 47 -14.29 -4.29 -5.75
C ASP A 47 -14.79 -5.47 -4.91
N GLY A 48 -15.91 -5.28 -4.23
CA GLY A 48 -16.54 -6.23 -3.32
C GLY A 48 -18.04 -6.06 -3.35
#